data_AF-A0A2T7LHQ2-F1
#
_entry.id   AF-A0A2T7LHQ2-F1
#
_cell.length_a   1.000
_cell.length_b   1.000
_cell.length_c   1.000
_cell.angle_alpha   90.00
_cell.angle_beta   90.00
_cell.angle_gamma   90.00
#
_symmetry.space_group_name_H-M   'P 1'
#
loop_
_entity.id
_entity.type
_entity.pdbx_description
1 polymer ?
#
loop_
_entity_poly.entity_id
_entity_poly.type
_entity_poly.pdbx_seq_one_letter_code
_entity_poly.pdbx_strand_id
1 'polypeptide(L)'
;MTADGHLLGVMMVCGHHIDGATLYVDSSKQVKVGSWTADRPLKPGLATWTLDSPAAGWTATRSLAPLTDRTTYALYGWTKDNSWSAAHISFTTADRDRLTPGKVRYASISDNGESAITVSTADFKAKACQNM
;
A
#
# COMPACT_ATOMS: atom_id res chain seq x y z
N MET A 1 -9.95 0.89 3.83
CA MET A 1 -10.55 2.17 4.25
C MET A 1 -11.08 2.03 5.67
N THR A 2 -11.00 3.09 6.48
CA THR A 2 -11.63 3.16 7.80
C THR A 2 -13.15 3.39 7.66
N ALA A 3 -13.91 3.25 8.76
CA ALA A 3 -15.37 3.41 8.73
C ALA A 3 -15.83 4.83 8.36
N ASP A 4 -15.01 5.84 8.66
CA ASP A 4 -15.19 7.26 8.36
C ASP A 4 -14.60 7.68 6.99
N GLY A 5 -14.09 6.73 6.20
CA GLY A 5 -13.72 6.96 4.80
C GLY A 5 -12.24 7.26 4.55
N HIS A 6 -11.39 7.27 5.57
CA HIS A 6 -9.95 7.47 5.39
C HIS A 6 -9.28 6.27 4.71
N LEU A 7 -8.45 6.55 3.71
CA LEU A 7 -7.72 5.52 2.98
C LEU A 7 -6.59 4.98 3.86
N LEU A 8 -6.46 3.66 3.86
CA LEU A 8 -5.40 2.96 4.59
C LEU A 8 -4.38 2.40 3.61
N GLY A 9 -3.11 2.58 3.92
CA GLY A 9 -2.05 1.68 3.44
C GLY A 9 -2.19 0.37 4.19
N VAL A 10 -2.12 -0.75 3.45
CA VAL A 10 -2.16 -2.09 4.02
C VAL A 10 -1.00 -2.88 3.40
N MET A 11 -0.19 -3.48 4.25
CA MET A 11 0.99 -4.21 3.82
C MET A 11 1.13 -5.51 4.59
N MET A 12 1.33 -6.61 3.87
CA MET A 12 1.71 -7.88 4.46
C MET A 12 3.20 -8.11 4.21
N VAL A 13 3.98 -8.24 5.28
CA VAL A 13 5.42 -8.53 5.22
C VAL A 13 5.60 -10.04 5.45
N CYS A 14 6.21 -10.75 4.50
CA CYS A 14 6.22 -12.23 4.50
C CYS A 14 7.48 -12.88 5.10
N GLY A 15 8.63 -12.19 5.12
CA GLY A 15 9.87 -12.79 5.65
C GLY A 15 11.01 -11.80 5.86
N HIS A 16 11.07 -10.74 5.07
CA HIS A 16 12.01 -9.63 5.25
C HIS A 16 11.46 -8.55 6.20
N HIS A 17 12.09 -7.38 6.19
CA HIS A 17 11.54 -6.17 6.76
C HIS A 17 11.16 -5.17 5.67
N ILE A 18 10.33 -4.20 6.02
CA ILE A 18 10.04 -3.02 5.21
C ILE A 18 10.21 -1.79 6.08
N ASP A 19 10.86 -0.75 5.57
CA ASP A 19 11.15 0.48 6.32
C ASP A 19 10.14 1.59 6.04
N GLY A 20 9.46 1.53 4.89
CA GLY A 20 8.48 2.54 4.55
C GLY A 20 7.69 2.21 3.29
N ALA A 21 6.86 3.17 2.90
CA ALA A 21 6.05 3.09 1.70
C ALA A 21 6.06 4.42 0.95
N THR A 22 5.91 4.36 -0.37
CA THR A 22 5.84 5.55 -1.23
C THR A 22 4.69 5.40 -2.22
N LEU A 23 3.92 6.48 -2.39
CA LEU A 23 2.87 6.61 -3.39
C LEU A 23 3.34 7.59 -4.48
N TYR A 24 3.24 7.20 -5.75
CA TYR A 24 3.59 8.03 -6.90
C TYR A 24 2.54 8.00 -8.00
N VAL A 25 2.59 8.95 -8.95
CA VAL A 25 1.78 8.94 -10.17
C VAL A 25 2.36 7.95 -11.18
N ASP A 26 1.55 6.97 -11.59
CA ASP A 26 1.94 5.76 -12.35
C ASP A 26 2.18 6.01 -13.86
N SER A 27 2.24 7.27 -14.30
CA SER A 27 2.35 7.64 -15.72
C SER A 27 3.42 8.69 -16.02
N SER A 28 4.09 9.23 -14.99
CA SER A 28 5.06 10.32 -15.18
C SER A 28 6.18 10.25 -14.14
N LYS A 29 7.42 9.98 -14.61
CA LYS A 29 8.70 10.21 -13.91
C LYS A 29 8.64 10.16 -12.37
N GLN A 30 8.03 9.11 -11.81
CA GLN A 30 7.89 8.82 -10.38
C GLN A 30 7.63 10.05 -9.48
N VAL A 31 6.67 10.91 -9.84
CA VAL A 31 6.29 12.03 -8.97
C VAL A 31 5.69 11.49 -7.68
N LYS A 32 6.42 11.61 -6.56
CA LYS A 32 5.96 11.21 -5.22
C LYS A 32 4.81 12.13 -4.79
N VAL A 33 3.67 11.54 -4.48
CA VAL A 33 2.49 12.23 -3.95
C VAL A 33 2.26 11.94 -2.47
N GLY A 34 2.91 10.92 -1.91
CA GLY A 34 2.94 10.64 -0.47
C GLY A 34 4.08 9.70 -0.12
N SER A 35 4.62 9.80 1.10
CA SER A 35 5.64 8.87 1.60
C SER A 35 5.60 8.77 3.11
N TRP A 36 5.80 7.56 3.62
CA TRP A 36 5.72 7.22 5.03
C TRP A 36 6.90 6.32 5.39
N THR A 37 7.52 6.58 6.53
CA THR A 37 8.57 5.74 7.12
C THR A 37 8.03 5.14 8.41
N ALA A 38 8.15 3.83 8.57
CA ALA A 38 7.83 3.19 9.83
C ALA A 38 8.87 3.58 10.89
N ASP A 39 8.42 3.88 12.11
CA ASP A 39 9.32 4.31 13.21
C ASP A 39 10.34 3.22 13.57
N ARG A 40 10.01 1.96 13.25
CA ARG A 40 10.90 0.80 13.29
C ARG A 40 10.65 -0.07 12.05
N PRO A 41 11.68 -0.79 11.56
CA PRO A 41 11.50 -1.74 10.46
C PRO A 41 10.34 -2.70 10.75
N LEU A 42 9.40 -2.79 9.81
CA LEU A 42 8.24 -3.67 9.90
C LEU A 42 8.72 -5.12 9.84
N LYS A 43 8.39 -5.92 10.85
CA LYS A 43 8.66 -7.36 10.88
C LYS A 43 7.58 -8.13 10.10
N PRO A 44 7.79 -9.44 9.84
CA PRO A 44 6.75 -10.27 9.24
C PRO A 44 5.39 -10.13 9.94
N GLY A 45 4.34 -9.91 9.15
CA GLY A 45 3.01 -9.61 9.64
C GLY A 45 2.28 -8.51 8.86
N LEU A 46 1.06 -8.23 9.30
CA LEU A 46 0.21 -7.19 8.73
C LEU A 46 0.53 -5.84 9.37
N ALA A 47 0.80 -4.83 8.54
CA ALA A 47 0.91 -3.44 8.94
C ALA A 47 -0.15 -2.59 8.23
N THR A 48 -0.69 -1.61 8.93
CA THR A 48 -1.69 -0.67 8.41
C THR A 48 -1.42 0.74 8.91
N TRP A 49 -1.64 1.75 8.08
CA TRP A 49 -1.54 3.16 8.45
C TRP A 49 -2.51 4.02 7.63
N THR A 50 -2.97 5.14 8.18
CA THR A 50 -3.73 6.15 7.44
C THR A 50 -2.82 6.87 6.46
N LEU A 51 -3.31 7.12 5.25
CA LEU A 51 -2.50 7.82 4.24
C LEU A 51 -2.56 9.34 4.38
N ASP A 52 -3.68 9.87 4.87
CA ASP A 52 -4.01 11.30 4.89
C ASP A 52 -3.99 11.94 6.29
N SER A 53 -3.78 11.15 7.34
CA SER A 53 -3.73 11.61 8.73
C SER A 53 -2.60 10.91 9.52
N PRO A 54 -2.14 11.48 10.65
CA PRO A 54 -1.11 10.86 11.47
C PRO A 54 -1.48 9.44 11.91
N ALA A 55 -0.53 8.50 11.77
CA ALA A 55 -0.69 7.11 12.17
C ALA A 55 0.38 6.72 13.20
N ALA A 56 -0.03 6.06 14.28
CA ALA A 56 0.93 5.58 15.28
C ALA A 56 1.93 4.58 14.66
N GLY A 57 3.22 4.75 14.96
CA GLY A 57 4.29 3.92 14.41
C GLY A 57 4.75 4.31 13.00
N TRP A 58 4.21 5.39 12.43
CA TRP A 58 4.52 5.87 11.10
C TRP A 58 4.74 7.38 11.08
N THR A 59 5.81 7.80 10.42
CA THR A 59 6.10 9.20 10.13
C THR A 59 5.82 9.49 8.66
N ALA A 60 4.89 10.41 8.39
CA ALA A 60 4.67 10.93 7.03
C ALA A 60 5.83 11.85 6.64
N THR A 61 6.82 11.33 5.90
CA THR A 61 7.96 12.10 5.38
C THR A 61 7.54 13.03 4.25
N ARG A 62 6.40 12.73 3.61
CA ARG A 62 5.68 13.64 2.71
C ARG A 62 4.19 13.45 2.91
N SER A 63 3.49 14.51 3.29
CA SER A 63 2.02 14.53 3.37
C SER A 63 1.40 14.17 2.03
N LEU A 64 0.30 13.42 2.07
CA LEU A 64 -0.44 13.01 0.89
C LEU A 64 -1.00 14.22 0.16
N ALA A 65 -0.59 14.42 -1.09
CA ALA A 65 -1.22 15.38 -1.99
C ALA A 65 -2.64 14.91 -2.38
N PRO A 66 -3.57 15.83 -2.68
CA PRO A 66 -4.91 15.46 -3.14
C PRO A 66 -4.86 14.50 -4.34
N LEU A 67 -5.62 13.41 -4.24
CA LEU A 67 -5.77 12.46 -5.34
C LEU A 67 -6.80 12.99 -6.34
N THR A 68 -6.43 13.02 -7.61
CA THR A 68 -7.21 13.59 -8.71
C THR A 68 -7.75 12.51 -9.62
N ASP A 69 -8.90 12.78 -10.23
CA ASP A 69 -9.48 11.89 -11.22
C ASP A 69 -8.57 11.68 -12.43
N ARG A 70 -8.78 10.57 -13.14
CA ARG A 70 -8.01 10.16 -14.34
C ARG A 70 -6.50 9.98 -14.10
N THR A 71 -6.07 9.96 -12.85
CA THR A 71 -4.69 9.69 -12.45
C THR A 71 -4.60 8.30 -11.87
N THR A 72 -3.68 7.50 -12.40
CA THR A 72 -3.31 6.22 -11.80
C THR A 72 -2.18 6.48 -10.81
N TYR A 73 -2.31 5.94 -9.60
CA TYR A 73 -1.31 5.99 -8.56
C TYR A 73 -0.80 4.59 -8.27
N ALA A 74 0.47 4.48 -7.90
CA ALA A 74 1.07 3.22 -7.49
C ALA A 74 1.72 3.36 -6.12
N LEU A 75 1.35 2.45 -5.21
CA LEU A 75 1.88 2.33 -3.85
C LEU A 75 2.79 1.11 -3.78
N TYR A 76 3.95 1.25 -3.14
CA TYR A 76 4.82 0.12 -2.84
C TYR A 76 5.55 0.32 -1.52
N GLY A 77 5.99 -0.79 -0.92
CA GLY A 77 6.84 -0.83 0.26
C GLY A 77 8.31 -0.96 -0.10
N TRP A 78 9.21 -0.35 0.66
CA TRP A 78 10.65 -0.32 0.38
C TRP A 78 11.49 -0.53 1.64
N THR A 79 12.69 -1.11 1.48
CA THR A 79 13.76 -1.04 2.48
C THR A 79 14.69 0.13 2.20
N LYS A 80 15.29 0.70 3.26
CA LYS A 80 16.18 1.87 3.18
C LYS A 80 17.46 1.57 2.40
N ASP A 81 17.90 0.33 2.43
CA ASP A 81 19.07 -0.18 1.69
C ASP A 81 18.75 -0.65 0.26
N ASN A 82 17.49 -0.53 -0.17
CA ASN A 82 16.96 -1.01 -1.45
C ASN A 82 17.15 -2.51 -1.71
N SER A 83 17.41 -3.31 -0.67
CA SER A 83 17.56 -4.76 -0.82
C SER A 83 16.23 -5.48 -1.11
N TRP A 84 15.10 -4.92 -0.67
CA TRP A 84 13.77 -5.52 -0.86
C TRP A 84 12.68 -4.48 -1.11
N SER A 85 11.61 -4.93 -1.75
CA SER A 85 10.37 -4.18 -1.90
C SER A 85 9.16 -5.10 -1.75
N ALA A 86 8.04 -4.50 -1.35
CA ALA A 86 6.74 -5.15 -1.52
C ALA A 86 6.25 -4.91 -2.96
N ALA A 87 5.37 -5.80 -3.45
CA ALA A 87 4.70 -5.61 -4.73
C ALA A 87 3.99 -4.25 -4.82
N HIS A 88 3.98 -3.69 -6.02
CA HIS A 88 3.31 -2.43 -6.31
C HIS A 88 1.81 -2.68 -6.45
N ILE A 89 0.99 -1.72 -6.04
CA ILE A 89 -0.45 -1.74 -6.35
C ILE A 89 -0.85 -0.44 -7.03
N SER A 90 -1.27 -0.55 -8.28
CA SER A 90 -1.85 0.56 -9.05
C SER A 90 -3.34 0.68 -8.80
N PHE A 91 -3.81 1.92 -8.61
CA PHE A 91 -5.22 2.24 -8.41
C PHE A 91 -5.56 3.66 -8.91
N THR A 92 -6.85 3.86 -9.21
CA THR A 92 -7.45 5.15 -9.55
C THR A 92 -8.37 5.65 -8.44
N THR A 93 -8.84 6.90 -8.51
CA THR A 93 -9.89 7.39 -7.60
C THR A 93 -11.19 6.57 -7.72
N ALA A 94 -11.51 6.06 -8.92
CA ALA A 94 -12.65 5.17 -9.11
C ALA A 94 -12.49 3.81 -8.40
N ASP A 95 -11.26 3.28 -8.30
CA ASP A 95 -10.98 2.08 -7.49
C ASP A 95 -11.11 2.37 -6.00
N ARG A 96 -10.63 3.54 -5.55
CA ARG A 96 -10.79 4.02 -4.17
C ARG A 96 -12.26 4.12 -3.80
N ASP A 97 -13.10 4.69 -4.66
CA ASP A 97 -14.52 4.93 -4.37
C ASP A 97 -15.33 3.62 -4.29
N ARG A 98 -14.82 2.54 -4.88
CA ARG A 98 -15.37 1.18 -4.76
C ARG A 98 -14.84 0.42 -3.55
N LEU A 99 -13.82 0.93 -2.87
CA LEU A 99 -13.19 0.27 -1.73
C LEU A 99 -14.01 0.50 -0.46
N THR A 100 -14.60 -0.57 0.08
CA THR A 100 -15.38 -0.51 1.31
C THR A 100 -14.53 -0.82 2.55
N PRO A 101 -14.95 -0.40 3.76
CA PRO A 101 -14.28 -0.78 4.99
C PRO A 101 -14.11 -2.30 5.14
N GLY A 102 -12.93 -2.74 5.60
CA GLY A 102 -12.59 -4.17 5.71
C GLY A 102 -12.24 -4.87 4.39
N LYS A 103 -12.20 -4.14 3.27
CA LYS A 103 -11.65 -4.63 1.99
C LYS A 103 -10.26 -4.05 1.73
N VAL A 104 -9.43 -4.85 1.07
CA VAL A 104 -8.07 -4.52 0.66
C VAL A 104 -7.93 -4.77 -0.83
N ARG A 105 -7.45 -3.75 -1.55
CA ARG A 105 -7.00 -3.89 -2.93
C ARG A 105 -5.49 -4.10 -2.94
N TYR A 106 -5.01 -5.15 -3.61
CA TYR A 106 -3.59 -5.48 -3.68
C TYR A 106 -3.26 -6.19 -5.00
N ALA A 107 -1.96 -6.24 -5.32
CA ALA A 107 -1.45 -7.01 -6.44
C ALA A 107 -1.34 -8.49 -6.05
N SER A 108 -2.17 -9.32 -6.66
CA SER A 108 -2.10 -10.77 -6.54
C SER A 108 -1.15 -11.31 -7.60
N ILE A 109 -0.08 -11.97 -7.14
CA ILE A 109 0.91 -12.62 -7.99
C ILE A 109 0.54 -14.10 -8.11
N SER A 110 0.49 -14.58 -9.36
CA SER A 110 0.22 -15.98 -9.71
C SER A 110 1.07 -16.37 -10.93
N ASP A 111 1.05 -17.65 -11.29
CA ASP A 111 1.73 -18.16 -12.50
C ASP A 111 1.29 -17.44 -13.78
N ASN A 112 0.06 -16.89 -13.80
CA ASN A 112 -0.50 -16.14 -14.93
C ASN A 112 -0.14 -14.65 -14.92
N GLY A 113 0.74 -14.22 -14.02
CA GLY A 113 1.17 -12.85 -13.84
C GLY A 113 0.50 -12.13 -12.66
N GLU A 114 0.69 -10.81 -12.64
CA GLU A 114 0.20 -9.90 -11.62
C GLU A 114 -1.18 -9.34 -11.99
N SER A 115 -2.11 -9.34 -11.04
CA SER A 115 -3.43 -8.72 -11.22
C SER A 115 -3.89 -7.99 -9.96
N ALA A 116 -4.53 -6.84 -10.13
CA ALA A 116 -5.12 -6.11 -9.01
C ALA A 116 -6.47 -6.72 -8.63
N ILE A 117 -6.58 -7.23 -7.40
CA ILE A 117 -7.82 -7.80 -6.86
C ILE A 117 -8.26 -7.09 -5.58
N THR A 118 -9.52 -7.24 -5.20
CA THR A 118 -10.06 -6.70 -3.95
C THR A 118 -10.72 -7.80 -3.14
N VAL A 119 -10.22 -8.02 -1.92
CA VAL A 119 -10.62 -9.12 -1.04
C VAL A 119 -10.87 -8.61 0.38
N SER A 120 -11.35 -9.48 1.29
CA SER A 120 -11.43 -9.12 2.71
C SER A 120 -10.03 -8.99 3.32
N THR A 121 -9.88 -8.19 4.38
CA THR A 121 -8.61 -8.13 5.14
C THR A 121 -8.18 -9.51 5.66
N ALA A 122 -9.14 -10.36 6.04
CA ALA A 122 -8.87 -11.72 6.50
C ALA A 122 -8.28 -12.59 5.37
N ASP A 123 -8.88 -12.54 4.18
CA ASP A 123 -8.37 -13.26 3.01
C ASP A 123 -6.99 -12.75 2.58
N PHE A 124 -6.81 -11.42 2.57
CA PHE A 124 -5.51 -10.81 2.28
C PHE A 124 -4.44 -11.33 3.24
N LYS A 125 -4.69 -11.29 4.55
CA LYS A 125 -3.76 -11.80 5.56
C LYS A 125 -3.43 -13.29 5.38
N ALA A 126 -4.41 -14.09 4.96
CA ALA A 126 -4.22 -15.53 4.77
C ALA A 126 -3.45 -15.87 3.48
N LYS A 127 -3.59 -15.06 2.42
CA LYS A 127 -3.13 -15.41 1.06
C LYS A 127 -1.94 -14.61 0.55
N ALA A 128 -1.71 -13.40 1.05
CA ALA A 128 -0.70 -12.49 0.50
C ALA A 128 0.73 -13.05 0.53
N CYS A 129 1.02 -14.03 1.40
CA CYS A 129 2.33 -14.67 1.50
C CYS A 129 2.39 -16.11 0.92
N GLN A 130 1.33 -16.62 0.30
CA GLN A 130 1.28 -18.04 -0.11
C GLN A 130 2.18 -18.37 -1.31
N ASN A 131 2.54 -17.38 -2.13
CA ASN A 131 3.35 -17.54 -3.35
C ASN A 131 4.57 -16.60 -3.37
N MET A 132 5.11 -16.28 -2.19
CA MET A 132 6.27 -15.39 -2.01
C MET A 132 7.55 -16.19 -1.77
#